data_AF-A0A7S1G4G0-F1
#
_entry.id   AF-A0A7S1G4G0-F1
#
_cell.length_a   1.000
_cell.length_b   1.000
_cell.length_c   1.000
_cell.angle_alpha   90.00
_cell.angle_beta   90.00
_cell.angle_gamma   90.00
#
_symmetry.space_group_name_H-M   'P 1'
#
loop_
_entity.id
_entity.type
_entity.pdbx_description
1 polymer ?
#
loop_
_entity_poly.entity_id
_entity_poly.type
_entity_poly.pdbx_seq_one_letter_code
_entity_poly.pdbx_strand_id
1 'polypeptide(L)'
;PRPPAAAARAAAVAFASSLNRSFAAASCSTNDPAPVRHTLHVMGAQKAAAAAAAADAAAPSADGDDAADASGGAGGGGAVDDPVPEAADLSAVYSGEALLEATKARYAALAAAFEKRFGKAPQFVVRAPGRVNLIGEHIDYHNYPVLPMALEQDIVIAAAAGDEIPAGELASAKVTVANANSRFPEGEVPADPAAEVDHESGVSWFQYFQCGYKGGFEAGAAVAPRKLEVMVDGNVPPSAGVSSSSAFVVASLLATATAHGVKMSRNTLAETAIKTERHIGTMSGGMDQTISVFAEAGSARLIEFNPIKVHEVPLPEAGTFIVANSLVEASKAVDPTAYYNLRVTEGRFATKLVGKKAGLDGWEKFTTILDLQQALGLATPAELTEHLERHLEEGPYNKAKLAAEFGVPLESLFEGDPKRAGALKVLEKQDSFRPLQRARHVATESGRVQEFFMAAASGGDVDTLGALMNASQDSCRDDYECSCTALDEVCTIAREAGAAGARPAGGGGGGG
;
A
#
# COMPACT_ATOMS: atom_id res chain seq x y z
N PRO A 1 40.52 -2.86 11.69
CA PRO A 1 39.62 -3.51 12.68
C PRO A 1 38.17 -3.53 12.15
N ARG A 2 37.66 -4.72 11.78
CA ARG A 2 36.28 -4.86 11.27
C ARG A 2 35.30 -5.02 12.44
N PRO A 3 34.15 -4.32 12.47
CA PRO A 3 33.00 -4.73 13.28
C PRO A 3 32.34 -6.00 12.68
N PRO A 4 31.47 -6.71 13.42
CA PRO A 4 31.30 -8.15 13.21
C PRO A 4 30.26 -8.52 12.16
N ALA A 5 30.74 -8.89 10.96
CA ALA A 5 29.93 -9.54 9.91
C ALA A 5 29.21 -10.83 10.37
N ALA A 6 29.56 -11.39 11.55
CA ALA A 6 28.85 -12.51 12.17
C ALA A 6 27.44 -12.13 12.65
N ALA A 7 27.20 -10.89 13.11
CA ALA A 7 25.88 -10.46 13.57
C ALA A 7 24.89 -10.29 12.41
N ALA A 8 25.32 -9.60 11.35
CA ALA A 8 24.54 -9.46 10.11
C ALA A 8 24.27 -10.83 9.46
N ARG A 9 25.23 -11.76 9.47
CA ARG A 9 25.05 -13.12 8.96
C ARG A 9 24.13 -13.98 9.84
N ALA A 10 24.11 -13.75 11.15
CA ALA A 10 23.16 -14.38 12.07
C ALA A 10 21.73 -13.86 11.85
N ALA A 11 21.57 -12.55 11.63
CA ALA A 11 20.28 -11.95 11.23
C ALA A 11 19.81 -12.47 9.86
N ALA A 12 20.71 -12.61 8.88
CA ALA A 12 20.42 -13.18 7.56
C ALA A 12 19.90 -14.62 7.64
N VAL A 13 20.60 -15.47 8.40
CA VAL A 13 20.20 -16.87 8.61
C VAL A 13 18.92 -16.95 9.44
N ALA A 14 18.73 -16.06 10.42
CA ALA A 14 17.49 -15.97 11.19
C ALA A 14 16.30 -15.55 10.33
N PHE A 15 16.48 -14.60 9.39
CA PHE A 15 15.44 -14.13 8.48
C PHE A 15 15.04 -15.21 7.44
N ALA A 16 16.02 -15.85 6.81
CA ALA A 16 15.78 -17.02 5.95
C ALA A 16 15.18 -18.22 6.71
N SER A 17 15.46 -18.35 8.01
CA SER A 17 14.85 -19.36 8.87
C SER A 17 13.46 -19.00 9.36
N SER A 18 13.16 -17.71 9.60
CA SER A 18 11.88 -17.24 10.16
C SER A 18 10.76 -17.21 9.12
N LEU A 19 11.08 -17.01 7.84
CA LEU A 19 10.16 -17.25 6.73
C LEU A 19 9.64 -18.70 6.69
N ASN A 20 10.38 -19.64 7.30
CA ASN A 20 10.08 -21.07 7.28
C ASN A 20 9.72 -21.66 8.66
N ARG A 21 9.72 -20.87 9.74
CA ARG A 21 9.40 -21.32 11.10
C ARG A 21 8.71 -20.24 11.93
N SER A 22 7.44 -20.47 12.23
CA SER A 22 6.80 -19.85 13.40
C SER A 22 7.49 -20.28 14.71
N PHE A 23 7.41 -19.40 15.72
CA PHE A 23 7.63 -19.61 17.16
C PHE A 23 9.01 -19.30 17.81
N ALA A 24 8.93 -18.33 18.74
CA ALA A 24 9.49 -18.30 20.10
C ALA A 24 10.96 -17.89 20.38
N ALA A 25 11.05 -16.73 21.03
CA ALA A 25 11.89 -16.38 22.20
C ALA A 25 13.34 -15.85 22.06
N ALA A 26 13.61 -14.92 22.99
CA ALA A 26 14.89 -14.44 23.54
C ALA A 26 15.63 -13.27 22.86
N SER A 27 16.00 -12.30 23.70
CA SER A 27 16.62 -11.01 23.42
C SER A 27 18.11 -10.97 23.79
N CYS A 28 18.86 -10.00 23.26
CA CYS A 28 20.06 -9.48 23.94
C CYS A 28 20.45 -8.05 23.51
N SER A 29 20.45 -7.16 24.52
CA SER A 29 21.19 -5.91 24.73
C SER A 29 22.20 -5.40 23.67
N THR A 30 22.10 -4.12 23.31
CA THR A 30 23.04 -3.06 23.78
C THR A 30 22.49 -1.65 23.46
N ASN A 31 22.87 -0.63 24.24
CA ASN A 31 22.33 0.74 24.18
C ASN A 31 23.12 1.66 23.23
N ASP A 32 22.42 2.52 22.50
CA ASP A 32 22.73 3.96 22.34
C ASP A 32 21.48 4.72 21.81
N PRO A 33 21.41 6.07 21.85
CA PRO A 33 20.15 6.80 21.90
C PRO A 33 19.45 7.03 20.55
N ALA A 34 18.10 7.02 20.56
CA ALA A 34 17.24 7.35 19.41
C ALA A 34 16.23 8.48 19.76
N PRO A 35 15.85 9.34 18.79
CA PRO A 35 14.93 10.47 19.02
C PRO A 35 13.43 10.11 18.91
N VAL A 36 12.59 11.10 19.20
CA VAL A 36 11.13 11.02 19.36
C VAL A 36 10.38 10.70 18.05
N ARG A 37 9.27 9.94 18.14
CA ARG A 37 8.42 9.49 17.01
C ARG A 37 7.05 10.19 16.96
N HIS A 38 6.53 10.55 15.78
CA HIS A 38 5.26 11.28 15.57
C HIS A 38 4.55 10.97 14.21
N THR A 39 3.18 10.96 14.17
CA THR A 39 2.19 11.11 13.03
C THR A 39 0.91 10.25 13.26
N LEU A 40 -0.37 10.62 13.00
CA LEU A 40 -1.02 11.90 12.64
C LEU A 40 -2.58 11.84 12.68
N HIS A 41 -3.23 12.72 13.46
CA HIS A 41 -4.66 13.11 13.39
C HIS A 41 -4.79 14.53 13.95
N VAL A 42 -5.29 15.51 13.18
CA VAL A 42 -5.29 16.92 13.63
C VAL A 42 -6.66 17.32 14.17
N MET A 43 -6.78 17.37 15.51
CA MET A 43 -7.91 18.00 16.19
C MET A 43 -7.67 19.51 16.39
N GLY A 44 -8.68 20.32 16.03
CA GLY A 44 -8.86 21.67 16.60
C GLY A 44 -8.69 22.87 15.67
N ALA A 45 -9.53 22.97 14.63
CA ALA A 45 -9.59 24.16 13.75
C ALA A 45 -9.79 25.50 14.50
N GLN A 46 -10.36 25.49 15.72
CA GLN A 46 -10.58 26.70 16.53
C GLN A 46 -9.32 27.29 17.19
N LYS A 47 -8.18 26.59 17.24
CA LYS A 47 -6.90 27.14 17.76
C LYS A 47 -5.90 27.54 16.68
N ALA A 48 -5.92 26.89 15.52
CA ALA A 48 -5.02 27.21 14.41
C ALA A 48 -5.16 28.68 13.93
N ALA A 49 -6.40 29.21 13.89
CA ALA A 49 -6.66 30.60 13.51
C ALA A 49 -6.20 31.64 14.57
N ALA A 50 -6.01 31.24 15.83
CA ALA A 50 -5.59 32.14 16.91
C ALA A 50 -4.06 32.20 17.07
N ALA A 51 -3.36 31.10 16.78
CA ALA A 51 -1.90 31.00 16.95
C ALA A 51 -1.10 31.93 16.02
N ALA A 52 -1.63 32.24 14.84
CA ALA A 52 -0.98 33.11 13.86
C ALA A 52 -0.95 34.61 14.22
N ALA A 53 -1.61 35.02 15.31
CA ALA A 53 -1.81 36.44 15.66
C ALA A 53 -1.14 36.89 16.98
N ALA A 54 -0.39 36.01 17.66
CA ALA A 54 0.07 36.25 19.04
C ALA A 54 1.57 35.96 19.29
N ALA A 55 2.40 35.89 18.24
CA ALA A 55 3.83 35.59 18.33
C ALA A 55 4.72 36.82 18.10
N ASP A 56 4.52 37.88 18.89
CA ASP A 56 5.49 38.99 19.00
C ASP A 56 5.51 39.59 20.42
N ALA A 57 5.96 38.81 21.40
CA ALA A 57 6.45 39.30 22.69
C ALA A 57 7.21 38.23 23.50
N ALA A 58 8.44 38.60 23.90
CA ALA A 58 9.19 38.13 25.08
C ALA A 58 9.82 36.72 25.13
N ALA A 59 11.10 36.75 25.49
CA ALA A 59 11.91 35.71 26.11
C ALA A 59 12.76 36.40 27.21
N PRO A 60 13.54 35.70 28.05
CA PRO A 60 13.33 34.39 28.68
C PRO A 60 13.52 34.44 30.23
N SER A 61 13.31 33.33 30.94
CA SER A 61 14.01 33.06 32.22
C SER A 61 14.11 31.55 32.49
N ALA A 62 15.15 31.14 33.21
CA ALA A 62 15.51 29.74 33.47
C ALA A 62 15.17 29.27 34.89
N ASP A 63 15.28 27.95 35.08
CA ASP A 63 15.75 27.20 36.27
C ASP A 63 14.83 26.03 36.70
N GLY A 64 15.46 24.95 37.16
CA GLY A 64 14.83 23.97 38.07
C GLY A 64 14.80 22.52 37.57
N ASP A 65 15.73 21.70 38.08
CA ASP A 65 15.64 20.23 38.06
C ASP A 65 14.43 19.73 38.88
N ASP A 66 13.83 18.60 38.51
CA ASP A 66 13.93 17.38 39.33
C ASP A 66 13.36 16.15 38.60
N ALA A 67 13.98 14.99 38.82
CA ALA A 67 13.59 13.71 38.21
C ALA A 67 12.71 12.87 39.14
N ALA A 68 11.65 12.26 38.60
CA ALA A 68 10.89 11.21 39.27
C ALA A 68 10.57 10.07 38.29
N ASP A 69 11.11 8.89 38.60
CA ASP A 69 11.01 7.64 37.86
C ASP A 69 9.57 7.09 37.83
N ALA A 70 9.06 6.79 36.64
CA ALA A 70 7.82 6.03 36.42
C ALA A 70 7.92 5.24 35.10
N SER A 71 8.13 3.94 35.24
CA SER A 71 8.53 3.03 34.16
C SER A 71 7.41 2.61 33.19
N GLY A 72 7.76 2.47 31.91
CA GLY A 72 6.98 1.83 30.84
C GLY A 72 7.03 2.60 29.51
N GLY A 73 7.27 2.00 28.34
CA GLY A 73 7.61 0.62 28.02
C GLY A 73 7.17 0.28 26.59
N ALA A 74 8.10 0.08 25.63
CA ALA A 74 7.80 -0.32 24.25
C ALA A 74 9.05 -0.89 23.54
N GLY A 75 8.87 -1.65 22.46
CA GLY A 75 9.98 -2.06 21.56
C GLY A 75 9.98 -3.52 21.08
N GLY A 76 8.84 -4.21 21.03
CA GLY A 76 8.75 -5.58 20.52
C GLY A 76 8.44 -5.64 19.02
N GLY A 77 9.23 -6.40 18.26
CA GLY A 77 8.99 -6.69 16.84
C GLY A 77 7.80 -7.63 16.63
N GLY A 78 6.60 -7.10 16.78
CA GLY A 78 5.33 -7.66 16.32
C GLY A 78 4.41 -6.48 15.99
N ALA A 79 3.39 -6.69 15.16
CA ALA A 79 2.41 -5.64 14.90
C ALA A 79 1.56 -5.44 16.17
N VAL A 80 2.03 -4.56 17.06
CA VAL A 80 1.27 -4.10 18.22
C VAL A 80 -0.04 -3.48 17.70
N ASP A 81 -1.12 -3.66 18.44
CA ASP A 81 -2.45 -3.14 18.11
C ASP A 81 -2.51 -1.61 18.35
N ASP A 82 -1.52 -0.89 17.83
CA ASP A 82 -1.31 0.53 18.05
C ASP A 82 -2.46 1.33 17.46
N PRO A 83 -2.99 2.34 18.18
CA PRO A 83 -3.98 3.24 17.63
C PRO A 83 -3.41 3.95 16.39
N VAL A 84 -4.30 4.30 15.45
CA VAL A 84 -3.95 5.30 14.43
C VAL A 84 -3.55 6.58 15.17
N PRO A 85 -2.31 7.09 15.04
CA PRO A 85 -1.82 8.05 16.04
C PRO A 85 -2.30 9.47 15.75
N GLU A 86 -2.23 10.37 16.74
CA GLU A 86 -2.75 11.74 16.65
C GLU A 86 -1.63 12.79 16.64
N ALA A 87 -1.86 13.98 16.06
CA ALA A 87 -0.88 15.07 15.95
C ALA A 87 -1.55 16.46 15.93
N ALA A 88 -1.30 17.28 16.94
CA ALA A 88 -1.92 18.62 17.05
C ALA A 88 -1.28 19.70 16.16
N ASP A 89 -0.10 19.45 15.58
CA ASP A 89 0.64 20.40 14.74
C ASP A 89 1.24 19.70 13.52
N LEU A 90 1.36 20.43 12.40
CA LEU A 90 1.89 19.92 11.13
C LEU A 90 3.42 19.70 11.17
N SER A 91 4.16 20.34 12.09
CA SER A 91 5.59 20.11 12.30
C SER A 91 5.90 18.72 12.88
N ALA A 92 4.92 18.07 13.50
CA ALA A 92 5.00 16.67 13.93
C ALA A 92 4.83 15.67 12.76
N VAL A 93 4.67 16.17 11.52
CA VAL A 93 4.31 15.41 10.32
C VAL A 93 5.26 15.69 9.17
N TYR A 94 5.47 16.98 8.86
CA TYR A 94 6.22 17.46 7.72
C TYR A 94 7.51 18.08 8.24
N SER A 95 8.65 17.54 7.83
CA SER A 95 9.97 18.07 8.15
C SER A 95 10.44 19.06 7.07
N GLY A 96 11.32 19.98 7.44
CA GLY A 96 11.81 21.04 6.55
C GLY A 96 10.89 22.27 6.50
N GLU A 97 11.48 23.44 6.70
CA GLU A 97 10.77 24.72 6.85
C GLU A 97 9.90 25.06 5.63
N ALA A 98 10.46 24.97 4.42
CA ALA A 98 9.74 25.29 3.18
C ALA A 98 8.55 24.37 2.91
N LEU A 99 8.68 23.06 3.20
CA LEU A 99 7.58 22.10 3.06
C LEU A 99 6.49 22.37 4.09
N LEU A 100 6.88 22.66 5.34
CA LEU A 100 5.95 22.96 6.42
C LEU A 100 5.11 24.22 6.13
N GLU A 101 5.74 25.31 5.66
CA GLU A 101 5.01 26.54 5.31
C GLU A 101 4.08 26.36 4.10
N ALA A 102 4.54 25.69 3.04
CA ALA A 102 3.68 25.34 1.91
C ALA A 102 2.48 24.46 2.35
N THR A 103 2.70 23.55 3.30
CA THR A 103 1.66 22.65 3.81
C THR A 103 0.67 23.36 4.73
N LYS A 104 1.12 24.28 5.59
CA LYS A 104 0.24 25.17 6.37
C LYS A 104 -0.70 25.95 5.44
N ALA A 105 -0.16 26.53 4.37
CA ALA A 105 -0.96 27.26 3.38
C ALA A 105 -1.99 26.35 2.68
N ARG A 106 -1.61 25.12 2.31
CA ARG A 106 -2.50 24.10 1.72
C ARG A 106 -3.65 23.70 2.65
N TYR A 107 -3.36 23.43 3.93
CA TYR A 107 -4.37 23.08 4.93
C TYR A 107 -5.33 24.25 5.21
N ALA A 108 -4.83 25.49 5.26
CA ALA A 108 -5.66 26.68 5.39
C ALA A 108 -6.58 26.88 4.17
N ALA A 109 -6.06 26.68 2.95
CA ALA A 109 -6.86 26.74 1.73
C ALA A 109 -7.96 25.66 1.68
N LEU A 110 -7.64 24.43 2.09
CA LEU A 110 -8.61 23.34 2.21
C LEU A 110 -9.72 23.66 3.22
N ALA A 111 -9.38 24.19 4.40
CA ALA A 111 -10.35 24.60 5.41
C ALA A 111 -11.26 25.74 4.90
N ALA A 112 -10.70 26.74 4.21
CA ALA A 112 -11.46 27.82 3.59
C ALA A 112 -12.38 27.34 2.45
N ALA A 113 -11.93 26.35 1.65
CA ALA A 113 -12.76 25.72 0.62
C ALA A 113 -13.93 24.93 1.24
N PHE A 114 -13.68 24.19 2.32
CA PHE A 114 -14.70 23.49 3.10
C PHE A 114 -15.74 24.50 3.65
N GLU A 115 -15.29 25.56 4.34
CA GLU A 115 -16.18 26.57 4.92
C GLU A 115 -17.01 27.29 3.86
N LYS A 116 -16.41 27.63 2.71
CA LYS A 116 -17.12 28.19 1.55
C LYS A 116 -18.20 27.25 0.99
N ARG A 117 -17.99 25.93 1.03
CA ARG A 117 -18.92 24.92 0.48
C ARG A 117 -20.03 24.49 1.44
N PHE A 118 -19.76 24.51 2.75
CA PHE A 118 -20.64 23.95 3.78
C PHE A 118 -21.09 24.96 4.85
N GLY A 119 -20.61 26.20 4.81
CA GLY A 119 -21.05 27.30 5.70
C GLY A 119 -20.54 27.22 7.14
N LYS A 120 -19.56 26.35 7.42
CA LYS A 120 -18.93 26.15 8.74
C LYS A 120 -17.54 25.56 8.59
N ALA A 121 -16.67 25.75 9.58
CA ALA A 121 -15.36 25.11 9.62
C ALA A 121 -15.45 23.56 9.69
N PRO A 122 -14.45 22.83 9.16
CA PRO A 122 -14.37 21.38 9.34
C PRO A 122 -14.12 21.01 10.82
N GLN A 123 -14.62 19.84 11.24
CA GLN A 123 -14.45 19.35 12.60
C GLN A 123 -13.06 18.72 12.81
N PHE A 124 -12.55 18.03 11.78
CA PHE A 124 -11.26 17.37 11.80
C PHE A 124 -10.66 17.28 10.39
N VAL A 125 -9.37 16.94 10.32
CA VAL A 125 -8.66 16.68 9.07
C VAL A 125 -7.87 15.38 9.20
N VAL A 126 -7.99 14.49 8.21
CA VAL A 126 -7.20 13.25 8.10
C VAL A 126 -6.27 13.30 6.90
N ARG A 127 -5.21 12.50 6.93
CA ARG A 127 -4.17 12.40 5.89
C ARG A 127 -3.86 10.92 5.62
N ALA A 128 -3.56 10.58 4.37
CA ALA A 128 -2.89 9.32 4.03
C ALA A 128 -1.88 9.58 2.88
N PRO A 129 -0.59 9.22 3.03
CA PRO A 129 0.42 9.46 2.01
C PRO A 129 0.31 8.49 0.83
N GLY A 130 0.72 8.96 -0.35
CA GLY A 130 1.10 8.10 -1.47
C GLY A 130 2.42 7.38 -1.19
N ARG A 131 2.89 6.55 -2.12
CA ARG A 131 4.06 5.69 -1.88
C ARG A 131 4.83 5.35 -3.15
N VAL A 132 6.12 5.10 -3.01
CA VAL A 132 6.95 4.45 -4.05
C VAL A 132 7.31 3.04 -3.58
N ASN A 133 7.27 2.06 -4.49
CA ASN A 133 7.79 0.72 -4.22
C ASN A 133 9.24 0.67 -4.67
N LEU A 134 10.19 0.36 -3.76
CA LEU A 134 11.60 0.34 -4.12
C LEU A 134 11.93 -0.94 -4.90
N ILE A 135 11.41 -2.08 -4.43
CA ILE A 135 11.50 -3.38 -5.10
C ILE A 135 10.43 -4.35 -4.57
N GLY A 136 9.99 -5.31 -5.39
CA GLY A 136 8.89 -6.22 -5.04
C GLY A 136 7.59 -5.90 -5.77
N GLU A 137 7.62 -5.68 -7.09
CA GLU A 137 6.38 -5.39 -7.83
C GLU A 137 5.53 -6.64 -8.03
N HIS A 138 4.20 -6.49 -8.02
CA HIS A 138 3.26 -7.56 -8.38
C HIS A 138 3.38 -8.89 -7.60
N ILE A 139 4.09 -8.92 -6.48
CA ILE A 139 4.24 -10.10 -5.60
C ILE A 139 3.40 -10.02 -4.31
N ASP A 140 2.85 -8.86 -3.96
CA ASP A 140 2.10 -8.63 -2.72
C ASP A 140 0.78 -9.43 -2.68
N TYR A 141 0.05 -9.52 -3.79
CA TYR A 141 -1.10 -10.41 -3.94
C TYR A 141 -0.76 -11.90 -4.12
N HIS A 142 0.54 -12.23 -4.05
CA HIS A 142 1.07 -13.58 -3.88
C HIS A 142 1.65 -13.81 -2.47
N ASN A 143 1.36 -12.91 -1.52
CA ASN A 143 1.77 -12.93 -0.11
C ASN A 143 3.28 -12.82 0.14
N TYR A 144 4.10 -12.55 -0.89
CA TYR A 144 5.53 -12.34 -0.68
C TYR A 144 5.81 -10.94 -0.10
N PRO A 145 6.88 -10.79 0.70
CA PRO A 145 7.26 -9.49 1.23
C PRO A 145 7.64 -8.50 0.13
N VAL A 146 7.38 -7.21 0.38
CA VAL A 146 7.67 -6.08 -0.53
C VAL A 146 8.36 -4.95 0.22
N LEU A 147 9.06 -4.06 -0.51
CA LEU A 147 9.90 -3.04 0.11
C LEU A 147 9.57 -1.60 -0.38
N PRO A 148 8.43 -1.02 0.04
CA PRO A 148 8.08 0.37 -0.28
C PRO A 148 8.53 1.40 0.77
N MET A 149 8.37 2.68 0.41
CA MET A 149 8.35 3.80 1.35
C MET A 149 7.22 4.78 1.00
N ALA A 150 6.68 5.48 2.00
CA ALA A 150 5.73 6.56 1.75
C ALA A 150 6.41 7.78 1.14
N LEU A 151 5.64 8.57 0.40
CA LEU A 151 6.05 9.86 -0.14
C LEU A 151 5.57 11.00 0.77
N GLU A 152 6.13 12.19 0.58
CA GLU A 152 5.60 13.41 1.22
C GLU A 152 4.21 13.77 0.67
N GLN A 153 3.98 13.49 -0.61
CA GLN A 153 2.69 13.69 -1.27
C GLN A 153 1.61 12.77 -0.68
N ASP A 154 0.42 13.30 -0.51
CA ASP A 154 -0.67 12.68 0.24
C ASP A 154 -2.06 13.10 -0.28
N ILE A 155 -3.08 12.40 0.25
CA ILE A 155 -4.48 12.80 0.20
C ILE A 155 -4.87 13.29 1.59
N VAL A 156 -5.47 14.49 1.63
CA VAL A 156 -5.96 15.15 2.83
C VAL A 156 -7.48 15.32 2.70
N ILE A 157 -8.21 14.98 3.76
CA ILE A 157 -9.67 15.14 3.79
C ILE A 157 -10.06 15.97 5.00
N ALA A 158 -10.67 17.13 4.75
CA ALA A 158 -11.36 17.92 5.76
C ALA A 158 -12.84 17.51 5.80
N ALA A 159 -13.36 17.23 6.99
CA ALA A 159 -14.70 16.70 7.14
C ALA A 159 -15.46 17.24 8.37
N ALA A 160 -16.79 17.13 8.31
CA ALA A 160 -17.67 17.34 9.46
C ALA A 160 -18.81 16.32 9.45
N ALA A 161 -19.11 15.76 10.63
CA ALA A 161 -20.27 14.90 10.86
C ALA A 161 -21.45 15.72 11.37
N GLY A 162 -22.62 15.52 10.76
CA GLY A 162 -23.92 16.05 11.20
C GLY A 162 -24.72 15.03 12.01
N ASP A 163 -26.04 15.12 11.95
CA ASP A 163 -26.94 14.20 12.64
C ASP A 163 -26.88 12.78 12.07
N GLU A 164 -27.33 11.79 12.84
CA GLU A 164 -27.63 10.44 12.35
C GLU A 164 -28.69 10.49 11.23
N ILE A 165 -28.54 9.62 10.24
CA ILE A 165 -29.48 9.45 9.14
C ILE A 165 -30.58 8.48 9.59
N PRO A 166 -31.86 8.88 9.62
CA PRO A 166 -32.95 7.97 9.98
C PRO A 166 -32.98 6.74 9.07
N ALA A 167 -33.22 5.56 9.62
CA ALA A 167 -33.20 4.31 8.86
C ALA A 167 -34.18 4.29 7.65
N GLY A 168 -35.29 5.04 7.73
CA GLY A 168 -36.24 5.21 6.62
C GLY A 168 -35.78 6.15 5.49
N GLU A 169 -34.72 6.93 5.72
CA GLU A 169 -34.12 7.87 4.75
C GLU A 169 -32.80 7.33 4.17
N LEU A 170 -32.18 6.33 4.81
CA LEU A 170 -30.83 5.85 4.48
C LEU A 170 -30.67 5.41 3.01
N ALA A 171 -31.67 4.75 2.44
CA ALA A 171 -31.63 4.24 1.06
C ALA A 171 -31.66 5.35 -0.02
N SER A 172 -32.16 6.55 0.30
CA SER A 172 -32.17 7.70 -0.60
C SER A 172 -31.10 8.74 -0.27
N ALA A 173 -30.56 8.72 0.96
CA ALA A 173 -29.51 9.61 1.42
C ALA A 173 -28.19 9.44 0.64
N LYS A 174 -27.46 10.56 0.49
CA LYS A 174 -26.19 10.66 -0.22
C LYS A 174 -25.14 11.35 0.65
N VAL A 175 -23.88 11.01 0.41
CA VAL A 175 -22.71 11.76 0.90
C VAL A 175 -22.10 12.49 -0.29
N THR A 176 -22.00 13.81 -0.19
CA THR A 176 -21.35 14.65 -1.20
C THR A 176 -19.84 14.65 -0.99
N VAL A 177 -19.10 14.30 -2.04
CA VAL A 177 -17.63 14.24 -2.06
C VAL A 177 -17.12 15.38 -2.94
N ALA A 178 -16.77 16.50 -2.31
CA ALA A 178 -16.22 17.67 -2.99
C ALA A 178 -14.68 17.62 -3.04
N ASN A 179 -14.07 18.34 -3.99
CA ASN A 179 -12.62 18.47 -4.12
C ASN A 179 -12.22 19.94 -4.19
N ALA A 180 -11.12 20.31 -3.53
CA ALA A 180 -10.56 21.66 -3.59
C ALA A 180 -9.95 21.97 -4.99
N ASN A 181 -9.54 20.93 -5.72
CA ASN A 181 -9.04 21.03 -7.08
C ASN A 181 -10.17 20.78 -8.10
N SER A 182 -10.51 21.79 -8.88
CA SER A 182 -11.58 21.75 -9.89
C SER A 182 -11.35 20.78 -11.05
N ARG A 183 -10.16 20.15 -11.19
CA ARG A 183 -9.95 18.98 -12.07
C ARG A 183 -10.86 17.81 -11.68
N PHE A 184 -11.23 17.69 -10.41
CA PHE A 184 -12.05 16.61 -9.88
C PHE A 184 -13.46 17.15 -9.55
N PRO A 185 -14.45 16.96 -10.43
CA PRO A 185 -15.80 17.46 -10.19
C PRO A 185 -16.43 16.79 -8.96
N GLU A 186 -17.28 17.53 -8.26
CA GLU A 186 -18.05 17.03 -7.11
C GLU A 186 -18.87 15.78 -7.51
N GLY A 187 -18.88 14.78 -6.64
CA GLY A 187 -19.62 13.54 -6.83
C GLY A 187 -20.46 13.18 -5.62
N GLU A 188 -21.38 12.23 -5.79
CA GLU A 188 -22.22 11.72 -4.72
C GLU A 188 -22.07 10.20 -4.61
N VAL A 189 -21.94 9.71 -3.38
CA VAL A 189 -21.99 8.28 -3.07
C VAL A 189 -23.24 7.98 -2.22
N PRO A 190 -23.80 6.75 -2.25
CA PRO A 190 -24.84 6.35 -1.32
C PRO A 190 -24.38 6.53 0.14
N ALA A 191 -25.27 7.03 1.00
CA ALA A 191 -25.01 7.05 2.44
C ALA A 191 -25.29 5.70 3.12
N ASP A 192 -25.96 4.78 2.43
CA ASP A 192 -26.10 3.39 2.87
C ASP A 192 -24.77 2.63 2.66
N PRO A 193 -24.05 2.19 3.72
CA PRO A 193 -22.83 1.42 3.57
C PRO A 193 -23.05 0.03 2.97
N ALA A 194 -24.30 -0.48 2.93
CA ALA A 194 -24.61 -1.72 2.22
C ALA A 194 -24.61 -1.55 0.69
N ALA A 195 -24.69 -0.32 0.17
CA ALA A 195 -24.74 -0.09 -1.27
C ALA A 195 -23.45 -0.56 -1.97
N GLU A 196 -23.62 -1.25 -3.10
CA GLU A 196 -22.51 -1.68 -3.95
C GLU A 196 -21.85 -0.50 -4.69
N VAL A 197 -20.59 -0.69 -5.07
CA VAL A 197 -19.87 0.26 -5.92
C VAL A 197 -20.22 -0.04 -7.37
N ASP A 198 -20.69 0.98 -8.11
CA ASP A 198 -21.05 0.82 -9.52
C ASP A 198 -19.80 0.65 -10.40
N HIS A 199 -19.81 -0.39 -11.23
CA HIS A 199 -18.78 -0.69 -12.22
C HIS A 199 -19.27 -0.54 -13.66
N GLU A 200 -20.58 -0.48 -13.88
CA GLU A 200 -21.19 -0.51 -15.22
C GLU A 200 -21.16 0.87 -15.86
N SER A 201 -21.31 1.94 -15.06
CA SER A 201 -21.18 3.34 -15.51
C SER A 201 -19.72 3.81 -15.68
N GLY A 202 -18.74 2.92 -15.47
CA GLY A 202 -17.31 3.24 -15.46
C GLY A 202 -16.82 3.79 -14.11
N VAL A 203 -15.49 3.87 -13.94
CA VAL A 203 -14.88 4.22 -12.64
C VAL A 203 -14.65 5.73 -12.50
N SER A 204 -15.30 6.33 -11.51
CA SER A 204 -15.16 7.75 -11.12
C SER A 204 -14.33 7.92 -9.85
N TRP A 205 -13.64 9.06 -9.71
CA TRP A 205 -12.70 9.30 -8.60
C TRP A 205 -13.35 9.15 -7.21
N PHE A 206 -14.59 9.62 -7.04
CA PHE A 206 -15.33 9.55 -5.78
C PHE A 206 -15.78 8.13 -5.40
N GLN A 207 -15.68 7.13 -6.28
CA GLN A 207 -15.98 5.74 -5.91
C GLN A 207 -14.86 5.11 -5.06
N TYR A 208 -13.63 5.62 -5.13
CA TYR A 208 -12.59 5.30 -4.14
C TYR A 208 -12.96 5.82 -2.74
N PHE A 209 -13.66 6.96 -2.65
CA PHE A 209 -14.26 7.40 -1.39
C PHE A 209 -15.34 6.41 -0.92
N GLN A 210 -16.23 5.94 -1.82
CA GLN A 210 -17.23 4.92 -1.46
C GLN A 210 -16.59 3.65 -0.88
N CYS A 211 -15.46 3.19 -1.45
CA CYS A 211 -14.71 2.04 -0.93
C CYS A 211 -14.21 2.27 0.52
N GLY A 212 -13.62 3.44 0.80
CA GLY A 212 -13.21 3.80 2.16
C GLY A 212 -14.40 3.97 3.10
N TYR A 213 -15.48 4.60 2.62
CA TYR A 213 -16.72 4.82 3.37
C TYR A 213 -17.33 3.52 3.87
N LYS A 214 -17.52 2.51 2.99
CA LYS A 214 -17.96 1.15 3.39
C LYS A 214 -17.06 0.57 4.48
N GLY A 215 -15.74 0.68 4.29
CA GLY A 215 -14.74 0.23 5.25
C GLY A 215 -14.86 0.84 6.64
N GLY A 216 -15.30 2.09 6.76
CA GLY A 216 -15.56 2.75 8.05
C GLY A 216 -16.63 2.07 8.90
N PHE A 217 -17.55 1.31 8.30
CA PHE A 217 -18.59 0.54 8.97
C PHE A 217 -18.26 -0.95 9.10
N GLU A 218 -17.40 -1.48 8.23
CA GLU A 218 -16.88 -2.86 8.32
C GLU A 218 -15.78 -3.02 9.38
N ALA A 219 -15.12 -1.91 9.76
CA ALA A 219 -13.97 -1.87 10.64
C ALA A 219 -14.24 -2.13 12.14
N GLY A 220 -15.50 -2.15 12.60
CA GLY A 220 -15.79 -2.12 14.03
C GLY A 220 -17.23 -2.45 14.40
N ALA A 221 -17.68 -1.91 15.54
CA ALA A 221 -19.05 -2.08 16.01
C ALA A 221 -20.05 -1.38 15.07
N ALA A 222 -21.24 -1.96 14.91
CA ALA A 222 -22.30 -1.37 14.11
C ALA A 222 -22.71 0.02 14.66
N VAL A 223 -22.45 1.06 13.88
CA VAL A 223 -22.79 2.46 14.16
C VAL A 223 -23.79 2.96 13.11
N ALA A 224 -24.72 3.83 13.51
CA ALA A 224 -25.68 4.43 12.60
C ALA A 224 -24.95 5.41 11.65
N PRO A 225 -25.18 5.35 10.32
CA PRO A 225 -24.64 6.33 9.38
C PRO A 225 -25.10 7.75 9.73
N ARG A 226 -24.19 8.70 9.63
CA ARG A 226 -24.42 10.13 9.87
C ARG A 226 -24.29 10.93 8.58
N LYS A 227 -24.93 12.09 8.53
CA LYS A 227 -24.67 13.08 7.48
C LYS A 227 -23.18 13.43 7.51
N LEU A 228 -22.52 13.33 6.37
CA LEU A 228 -21.08 13.55 6.25
C LEU A 228 -20.81 14.57 5.14
N GLU A 229 -20.05 15.60 5.48
CA GLU A 229 -19.58 16.63 4.56
C GLU A 229 -18.07 16.43 4.35
N VAL A 230 -17.64 16.44 3.10
CA VAL A 230 -16.28 16.03 2.71
C VAL A 230 -15.71 17.04 1.72
N MET A 231 -14.53 17.59 2.04
CA MET A 231 -13.68 18.29 1.08
C MET A 231 -12.33 17.57 1.00
N VAL A 232 -11.97 17.13 -0.20
CA VAL A 232 -10.72 16.42 -0.49
C VAL A 232 -9.72 17.38 -1.13
N ASP A 233 -8.45 17.27 -0.75
CA ASP A 233 -7.32 17.81 -1.50
C ASP A 233 -6.24 16.73 -1.63
N GLY A 234 -5.57 16.66 -2.79
CA GLY A 234 -4.54 15.66 -3.04
C GLY A 234 -3.44 16.20 -3.95
N ASN A 235 -2.19 16.00 -3.53
CA ASN A 235 -1.01 16.34 -4.33
C ASN A 235 -0.21 15.10 -4.80
N VAL A 236 -0.67 13.88 -4.48
CA VAL A 236 -0.17 12.65 -5.12
C VAL A 236 -0.50 12.69 -6.61
N PRO A 237 0.50 12.58 -7.52
CA PRO A 237 0.23 12.53 -8.96
C PRO A 237 -0.73 11.38 -9.31
N PRO A 238 -1.91 11.66 -9.90
CA PRO A 238 -2.90 10.63 -10.20
C PRO A 238 -2.41 9.71 -11.34
N SER A 239 -2.78 8.43 -11.28
CA SER A 239 -2.44 7.42 -12.30
C SER A 239 -0.93 7.27 -12.59
N ALA A 240 -0.07 7.71 -11.66
CA ALA A 240 1.37 7.85 -11.85
C ALA A 240 2.21 6.80 -11.12
N GLY A 241 1.69 5.57 -10.93
CA GLY A 241 2.42 4.49 -10.22
C GLY A 241 2.50 4.63 -8.69
N VAL A 242 2.32 5.84 -8.14
CA VAL A 242 2.54 6.20 -6.71
C VAL A 242 1.32 6.08 -5.78
N SER A 243 0.30 5.32 -6.20
CA SER A 243 -0.88 4.89 -5.41
C SER A 243 -1.72 6.00 -4.75
N SER A 244 -2.09 7.00 -5.54
CA SER A 244 -3.13 7.98 -5.18
C SER A 244 -4.48 7.32 -4.82
N SER A 245 -4.82 6.17 -5.40
CA SER A 245 -6.06 5.43 -5.10
C SER A 245 -6.10 4.92 -3.67
N SER A 246 -5.08 4.16 -3.26
CA SER A 246 -4.99 3.53 -1.95
C SER A 246 -4.85 4.56 -0.84
N ALA A 247 -4.06 5.62 -1.09
CA ALA A 247 -4.02 6.79 -0.20
C ALA A 247 -5.42 7.39 -0.01
N PHE A 248 -6.19 7.56 -1.09
CA PHE A 248 -7.55 8.10 -0.98
C PHE A 248 -8.52 7.14 -0.25
N VAL A 249 -8.42 5.82 -0.47
CA VAL A 249 -9.23 4.82 0.26
C VAL A 249 -8.89 4.84 1.75
N VAL A 250 -7.61 4.84 2.12
CA VAL A 250 -7.16 4.91 3.53
C VAL A 250 -7.64 6.20 4.20
N ALA A 251 -7.48 7.35 3.55
CA ALA A 251 -7.98 8.63 4.06
C ALA A 251 -9.51 8.64 4.20
N SER A 252 -10.25 8.10 3.22
CA SER A 252 -11.72 8.04 3.24
C SER A 252 -12.26 7.12 4.33
N LEU A 253 -11.58 5.98 4.56
CA LEU A 253 -11.87 5.07 5.66
C LEU A 253 -11.63 5.76 7.01
N LEU A 254 -10.45 6.36 7.20
CA LEU A 254 -10.11 7.05 8.44
C LEU A 254 -11.03 8.26 8.72
N ALA A 255 -11.42 9.01 7.68
CA ALA A 255 -12.40 10.08 7.81
C ALA A 255 -13.77 9.56 8.24
N THR A 256 -14.22 8.45 7.64
CA THR A 256 -15.52 7.85 7.96
C THR A 256 -15.53 7.27 9.37
N ALA A 257 -14.49 6.54 9.76
CA ALA A 257 -14.33 6.01 11.11
C ALA A 257 -14.33 7.14 12.16
N THR A 258 -13.56 8.21 11.91
CA THR A 258 -13.51 9.41 12.78
C THR A 258 -14.90 10.06 12.91
N ALA A 259 -15.61 10.28 11.80
CA ALA A 259 -16.94 10.91 11.79
C ALA A 259 -17.98 10.14 12.61
N HIS A 260 -17.85 8.82 12.72
CA HIS A 260 -18.76 7.94 13.44
C HIS A 260 -18.23 7.49 14.82
N GLY A 261 -17.08 8.01 15.26
CA GLY A 261 -16.47 7.67 16.54
C GLY A 261 -15.92 6.24 16.63
N VAL A 262 -15.71 5.58 15.48
CA VAL A 262 -15.15 4.22 15.40
C VAL A 262 -13.64 4.31 15.62
N LYS A 263 -13.17 3.72 16.73
CA LYS A 263 -11.74 3.58 17.02
C LYS A 263 -11.16 2.37 16.28
N MET A 264 -9.96 2.55 15.73
CA MET A 264 -9.25 1.52 14.97
C MET A 264 -7.76 1.52 15.33
N SER A 265 -7.14 0.35 15.27
CA SER A 265 -5.68 0.25 15.25
C SER A 265 -5.15 0.39 13.82
N ARG A 266 -3.83 0.59 13.69
CA ARG A 266 -3.13 0.60 12.40
C ARG A 266 -3.34 -0.71 11.61
N ASN A 267 -3.36 -1.85 12.30
CA ASN A 267 -3.65 -3.15 11.69
C ASN A 267 -5.06 -3.19 11.09
N THR A 268 -6.09 -2.83 11.86
CA THR A 268 -7.47 -2.82 11.35
C THR A 268 -7.65 -1.81 10.22
N LEU A 269 -6.98 -0.65 10.28
CA LEU A 269 -7.03 0.34 9.20
C LEU A 269 -6.43 -0.21 7.90
N ALA A 270 -5.23 -0.79 7.95
CA ALA A 270 -4.60 -1.39 6.77
C ALA A 270 -5.43 -2.57 6.24
N GLU A 271 -5.78 -3.54 7.08
CA GLU A 271 -6.53 -4.73 6.65
C GLU A 271 -7.89 -4.40 6.05
N THR A 272 -8.64 -3.46 6.62
CA THR A 272 -9.96 -3.08 6.10
C THR A 272 -9.82 -2.29 4.80
N ALA A 273 -8.85 -1.37 4.68
CA ALA A 273 -8.59 -0.67 3.41
C ALA A 273 -8.17 -1.64 2.28
N ILE A 274 -7.37 -2.68 2.59
CA ILE A 274 -6.99 -3.75 1.67
C ILE A 274 -8.20 -4.52 1.15
N LYS A 275 -9.16 -4.81 2.03
CA LYS A 275 -10.40 -5.51 1.69
C LYS A 275 -11.30 -4.59 0.85
N THR A 276 -11.48 -3.35 1.27
CA THR A 276 -12.52 -2.48 0.69
C THR A 276 -12.09 -1.77 -0.59
N GLU A 277 -10.79 -1.50 -0.83
CA GLU A 277 -10.34 -1.00 -2.14
C GLU A 277 -10.70 -1.98 -3.27
N ARG A 278 -10.82 -3.28 -2.99
CA ARG A 278 -11.24 -4.29 -3.97
C ARG A 278 -12.68 -4.10 -4.47
N HIS A 279 -13.52 -3.35 -3.74
CA HIS A 279 -14.82 -2.90 -4.26
C HIS A 279 -14.70 -1.92 -5.43
N ILE A 280 -13.50 -1.44 -5.81
CA ILE A 280 -13.31 -0.74 -7.09
C ILE A 280 -13.15 -1.71 -8.29
N GLY A 281 -13.07 -3.03 -8.04
CA GLY A 281 -12.96 -4.08 -9.05
C GLY A 281 -11.54 -4.58 -9.31
N THR A 282 -10.51 -3.96 -8.71
CA THR A 282 -9.11 -4.42 -8.81
C THR A 282 -8.82 -5.53 -7.80
N MET A 283 -8.17 -6.61 -8.24
CA MET A 283 -7.73 -7.73 -7.41
C MET A 283 -6.39 -7.45 -6.68
N SER A 284 -6.24 -6.24 -6.13
CA SER A 284 -5.01 -5.74 -5.49
C SER A 284 -4.52 -6.58 -4.30
N GLY A 285 -3.22 -6.50 -4.02
CA GLY A 285 -2.61 -7.10 -2.83
C GLY A 285 -2.86 -6.26 -1.59
N GLY A 286 -1.80 -5.89 -0.88
CA GLY A 286 -1.88 -5.11 0.35
C GLY A 286 -0.72 -4.13 0.61
N MET A 287 0.20 -3.98 -0.35
CA MET A 287 1.36 -3.10 -0.21
C MET A 287 0.96 -1.65 0.04
N ASP A 288 0.13 -1.11 -0.86
CA ASP A 288 -0.13 0.31 -1.00
C ASP A 288 -0.83 0.90 0.23
N GLN A 289 -1.81 0.18 0.79
CA GLN A 289 -2.54 0.58 1.99
C GLN A 289 -1.67 0.42 3.24
N THR A 290 -0.92 -0.68 3.34
CA THR A 290 -0.08 -0.94 4.53
C THR A 290 1.02 0.10 4.66
N ILE A 291 1.73 0.47 3.59
CA ILE A 291 2.77 1.51 3.69
C ILE A 291 2.18 2.90 3.98
N SER A 292 0.98 3.20 3.47
CA SER A 292 0.28 4.45 3.77
C SER A 292 -0.05 4.60 5.27
N VAL A 293 -0.24 3.48 5.98
CA VAL A 293 -0.57 3.44 7.42
C VAL A 293 0.65 3.26 8.34
N PHE A 294 1.71 2.59 7.87
CA PHE A 294 2.86 2.16 8.72
C PHE A 294 4.22 2.79 8.36
N ALA A 295 4.29 3.69 7.39
CA ALA A 295 5.50 4.47 7.15
C ALA A 295 5.83 5.36 8.36
N GLU A 296 7.13 5.53 8.64
CA GLU A 296 7.65 6.57 9.54
C GLU A 296 8.75 7.33 8.78
N ALA A 297 8.88 8.64 9.03
CA ALA A 297 9.83 9.49 8.33
C ALA A 297 11.28 8.98 8.46
N GLY A 298 12.05 9.07 7.37
CA GLY A 298 13.46 8.67 7.33
C GLY A 298 13.74 7.18 7.13
N SER A 299 12.71 6.33 6.98
CA SER A 299 12.90 4.88 6.76
C SER A 299 12.02 4.33 5.62
N ALA A 300 12.54 3.32 4.91
CA ALA A 300 11.72 2.43 4.11
C ALA A 300 11.22 1.27 4.98
N ARG A 301 10.23 0.51 4.47
CA ARG A 301 9.69 -0.65 5.18
C ARG A 301 9.74 -1.90 4.34
N LEU A 302 10.12 -3.01 4.97
CA LEU A 302 9.82 -4.35 4.47
C LEU A 302 8.47 -4.76 5.07
N ILE A 303 7.51 -5.10 4.21
CA ILE A 303 6.16 -5.47 4.60
C ILE A 303 5.93 -6.94 4.30
N GLU A 304 5.61 -7.74 5.33
CA GLU A 304 5.11 -9.11 5.21
C GLU A 304 3.57 -9.12 5.25
N PHE A 305 2.94 -10.17 4.69
CA PHE A 305 1.49 -10.33 4.65
C PHE A 305 1.02 -11.65 5.29
N ASN A 306 -0.20 -11.65 5.83
CA ASN A 306 -0.88 -12.81 6.44
C ASN A 306 -0.10 -13.50 7.59
N PRO A 307 0.07 -12.85 8.77
CA PRO A 307 -0.46 -11.53 9.15
C PRO A 307 0.42 -10.38 8.64
N ILE A 308 -0.11 -9.16 8.65
CA ILE A 308 0.69 -7.96 8.37
C ILE A 308 1.80 -7.84 9.41
N LYS A 309 3.04 -7.68 8.94
CA LYS A 309 4.17 -7.23 9.77
C LYS A 309 4.95 -6.20 8.98
N VAL A 310 5.55 -5.26 9.70
CA VAL A 310 6.28 -4.14 9.11
C VAL A 310 7.62 -4.01 9.81
N HIS A 311 8.70 -4.05 9.04
CA HIS A 311 10.07 -3.99 9.52
C HIS A 311 10.76 -2.75 8.95
N GLU A 312 11.57 -2.08 9.77
CA GLU A 312 12.37 -0.94 9.35
C GLU A 312 13.49 -1.38 8.39
N VAL A 313 13.68 -0.60 7.32
CA VAL A 313 14.80 -0.74 6.39
C VAL A 313 15.50 0.61 6.29
N PRO A 314 16.67 0.78 6.93
CA PRO A 314 17.50 1.95 6.70
C PRO A 314 18.05 1.90 5.27
N LEU A 315 17.98 3.04 4.57
CA LEU A 315 18.54 3.18 3.23
C LEU A 315 19.93 3.82 3.29
N PRO A 316 20.87 3.51 2.37
CA PRO A 316 22.19 4.11 2.37
C PRO A 316 22.16 5.64 2.15
N GLU A 317 22.88 6.40 2.99
CA GLU A 317 22.99 7.86 2.87
C GLU A 317 23.64 8.33 1.56
N ALA A 318 24.41 7.46 0.90
CA ALA A 318 25.19 7.77 -0.29
C ALA A 318 24.37 7.83 -1.60
N GLY A 319 23.04 7.77 -1.54
CA GLY A 319 22.16 7.80 -2.70
C GLY A 319 20.82 8.48 -2.43
N THR A 320 20.11 8.81 -3.51
CA THR A 320 18.79 9.46 -3.47
C THR A 320 17.85 8.77 -4.44
N PHE A 321 16.66 8.38 -3.98
CA PHE A 321 15.59 7.90 -4.84
C PHE A 321 14.88 9.08 -5.52
N ILE A 322 14.78 9.03 -6.85
CA ILE A 322 14.09 10.04 -7.67
C ILE A 322 12.91 9.36 -8.35
N VAL A 323 11.70 9.89 -8.16
CA VAL A 323 10.50 9.43 -8.86
C VAL A 323 10.34 10.27 -10.14
N ALA A 324 10.29 9.61 -11.30
CA ALA A 324 10.25 10.26 -12.61
C ALA A 324 9.03 9.78 -13.41
N ASN A 325 7.99 10.63 -13.48
CA ASN A 325 6.75 10.29 -14.16
C ASN A 325 6.92 10.29 -15.70
N SER A 326 6.65 9.15 -16.35
CA SER A 326 6.64 8.98 -17.82
C SER A 326 5.55 9.77 -18.55
N LEU A 327 4.61 10.38 -17.80
CA LEU A 327 3.43 11.10 -18.28
C LEU A 327 2.40 10.23 -19.01
N VAL A 328 2.60 8.92 -19.08
CA VAL A 328 1.59 7.94 -19.53
C VAL A 328 0.69 7.59 -18.33
N GLU A 329 -0.54 8.11 -18.30
CA GLU A 329 -1.50 7.77 -17.24
C GLU A 329 -1.94 6.29 -17.36
N ALA A 330 -1.69 5.49 -16.33
CA ALA A 330 -2.11 4.08 -16.25
C ALA A 330 -3.05 3.85 -15.06
N SER A 331 -4.36 3.77 -15.33
CA SER A 331 -5.38 3.51 -14.31
C SER A 331 -5.68 2.02 -14.16
N LYS A 332 -5.23 1.43 -13.03
CA LYS A 332 -5.45 0.01 -12.70
C LYS A 332 -6.92 -0.43 -12.78
N ALA A 333 -7.87 0.49 -12.56
CA ALA A 333 -9.30 0.20 -12.42
C ALA A 333 -10.15 0.44 -13.69
N VAL A 334 -9.61 1.05 -14.76
CA VAL A 334 -10.39 1.34 -15.98
C VAL A 334 -10.62 0.08 -16.83
N ASP A 335 -9.58 -0.71 -17.07
CA ASP A 335 -9.73 -2.09 -17.56
C ASP A 335 -8.79 -3.03 -16.79
N PRO A 336 -9.16 -3.41 -15.56
CA PRO A 336 -8.36 -4.36 -14.80
C PRO A 336 -8.33 -5.73 -15.49
N THR A 337 -9.34 -6.07 -16.29
CA THR A 337 -9.48 -7.36 -16.99
C THR A 337 -8.55 -7.53 -18.18
N ALA A 338 -8.08 -6.45 -18.80
CA ALA A 338 -7.03 -6.50 -19.82
C ALA A 338 -5.61 -6.66 -19.24
N TYR A 339 -5.43 -6.37 -17.95
CA TYR A 339 -4.09 -6.18 -17.39
C TYR A 339 -3.97 -6.63 -15.93
N TYR A 340 -4.32 -5.77 -14.95
CA TYR A 340 -3.95 -5.99 -13.55
C TYR A 340 -4.58 -7.28 -12.98
N ASN A 341 -5.88 -7.49 -13.22
CA ASN A 341 -6.56 -8.71 -12.80
C ASN A 341 -6.14 -9.92 -13.63
N LEU A 342 -5.81 -9.74 -14.92
CA LEU A 342 -5.27 -10.81 -15.76
C LEU A 342 -3.98 -11.37 -15.15
N ARG A 343 -3.03 -10.50 -14.74
CA ARG A 343 -1.77 -10.90 -14.07
C ARG A 343 -2.00 -11.71 -12.80
N VAL A 344 -2.93 -11.26 -11.94
CA VAL A 344 -3.33 -12.00 -10.72
C VAL A 344 -3.87 -13.38 -11.08
N THR A 345 -4.77 -13.47 -12.07
CA THR A 345 -5.38 -14.72 -12.55
C THR A 345 -4.37 -15.67 -13.19
N GLU A 346 -3.41 -15.17 -13.99
CA GLU A 346 -2.29 -15.95 -14.55
C GLU A 346 -1.47 -16.62 -13.43
N GLY A 347 -1.18 -15.89 -12.36
CA GLY A 347 -0.51 -16.43 -11.18
C GLY A 347 -1.35 -17.44 -10.38
N ARG A 348 -2.69 -17.31 -10.35
CA ARG A 348 -3.59 -18.34 -9.79
C ARG A 348 -3.50 -19.64 -10.58
N PHE A 349 -3.50 -19.57 -11.92
CA PHE A 349 -3.34 -20.76 -12.76
C PHE A 349 -1.97 -21.41 -12.59
N ALA A 350 -0.89 -20.62 -12.52
CA ALA A 350 0.45 -21.15 -12.29
C ALA A 350 0.52 -21.96 -11.00
N THR A 351 0.04 -21.37 -9.90
CA THR A 351 0.14 -22.00 -8.57
C THR A 351 -0.65 -23.31 -8.50
N LYS A 352 -1.88 -23.31 -9.02
CA LYS A 352 -2.76 -24.50 -9.03
C LYS A 352 -2.25 -25.57 -9.99
N LEU A 353 -1.77 -25.21 -11.18
CA LEU A 353 -1.34 -26.17 -12.18
C LEU A 353 -0.03 -26.88 -11.78
N VAL A 354 0.92 -26.15 -11.20
CA VAL A 354 2.14 -26.76 -10.65
C VAL A 354 1.80 -27.63 -9.44
N GLY A 355 0.93 -27.17 -8.53
CA GLY A 355 0.46 -27.98 -7.40
C GLY A 355 -0.17 -29.30 -7.85
N LYS A 356 -1.06 -29.27 -8.84
CA LYS A 356 -1.66 -30.45 -9.45
C LYS A 356 -0.60 -31.37 -10.09
N LYS A 357 0.27 -30.84 -10.95
CA LYS A 357 1.27 -31.63 -11.69
C LYS A 357 2.36 -32.22 -10.78
N ALA A 358 2.69 -31.55 -9.67
CA ALA A 358 3.58 -32.06 -8.64
C ALA A 358 2.92 -33.08 -7.69
N GLY A 359 1.61 -33.33 -7.81
CA GLY A 359 0.88 -34.29 -6.98
C GLY A 359 0.64 -33.81 -5.54
N LEU A 360 0.54 -32.51 -5.31
CA LEU A 360 0.31 -31.95 -3.97
C LEU A 360 -1.17 -32.03 -3.57
N ASP A 361 -1.45 -32.58 -2.38
CA ASP A 361 -2.80 -32.64 -1.83
C ASP A 361 -3.38 -31.24 -1.58
N GLY A 362 -4.63 -31.03 -1.99
CA GLY A 362 -5.36 -29.78 -1.75
C GLY A 362 -4.91 -28.58 -2.60
N TRP A 363 -4.18 -28.81 -3.70
CA TRP A 363 -3.76 -27.79 -4.67
C TRP A 363 -4.92 -26.91 -5.15
N GLU A 364 -6.16 -27.41 -5.16
CA GLU A 364 -7.38 -26.68 -5.51
C GLU A 364 -7.58 -25.45 -4.62
N LYS A 365 -7.08 -25.49 -3.37
CA LYS A 365 -7.19 -24.41 -2.39
C LYS A 365 -6.06 -23.39 -2.47
N PHE A 366 -4.97 -23.67 -3.19
CA PHE A 366 -3.86 -22.72 -3.31
C PHE A 366 -4.34 -21.46 -4.04
N THR A 367 -4.12 -20.32 -3.42
CA THR A 367 -4.42 -19.00 -3.97
C THR A 367 -3.15 -18.21 -4.27
N THR A 368 -2.03 -18.47 -3.60
CA THR A 368 -0.80 -17.69 -3.81
C THR A 368 0.38 -18.55 -4.26
N ILE A 369 1.42 -17.89 -4.77
CA ILE A 369 2.67 -18.55 -5.17
C ILE A 369 3.50 -18.90 -3.92
N LEU A 370 3.29 -18.17 -2.81
CA LEU A 370 3.80 -18.58 -1.50
C LEU A 370 3.13 -19.88 -1.01
N ASP A 371 1.81 -20.06 -1.20
CA ASP A 371 1.11 -21.31 -0.83
C ASP A 371 1.77 -22.53 -1.52
N LEU A 372 2.14 -22.39 -2.80
CA LEU A 372 2.85 -23.42 -3.56
C LEU A 372 4.28 -23.63 -3.06
N GLN A 373 5.04 -22.57 -2.79
CA GLN A 373 6.41 -22.70 -2.25
C GLN A 373 6.39 -23.47 -0.92
N GLN A 374 5.46 -23.12 -0.03
CA GLN A 374 5.28 -23.77 1.27
C GLN A 374 4.86 -25.23 1.13
N ALA A 375 3.91 -25.53 0.23
CA ALA A 375 3.46 -26.91 -0.01
C ALA A 375 4.52 -27.80 -0.68
N LEU A 376 5.44 -27.22 -1.46
CA LEU A 376 6.63 -27.91 -1.97
C LEU A 376 7.77 -28.01 -0.93
N GLY A 377 7.66 -27.35 0.22
CA GLY A 377 8.69 -27.35 1.27
C GLY A 377 9.97 -26.59 0.92
N LEU A 378 9.91 -25.66 -0.05
CA LEU A 378 11.09 -24.95 -0.56
C LEU A 378 11.48 -23.80 0.38
N ALA A 379 12.78 -23.64 0.63
CA ALA A 379 13.31 -22.66 1.56
C ALA A 379 13.37 -21.25 0.97
N THR A 380 13.57 -21.14 -0.34
CA THR A 380 13.71 -19.85 -1.03
C THR A 380 12.81 -19.76 -2.27
N PRO A 381 12.37 -18.55 -2.67
CA PRO A 381 11.68 -18.34 -3.94
C PRO A 381 12.51 -18.77 -5.15
N ALA A 382 13.84 -18.72 -5.08
CA ALA A 382 14.72 -19.12 -6.18
C ALA A 382 14.62 -20.62 -6.52
N GLU A 383 14.43 -21.48 -5.52
CA GLU A 383 14.19 -22.93 -5.71
C GLU A 383 12.88 -23.21 -6.48
N LEU A 384 11.91 -22.29 -6.41
CA LEU A 384 10.61 -22.47 -7.07
C LEU A 384 10.74 -22.44 -8.59
N THR A 385 11.69 -21.67 -9.15
CA THR A 385 11.87 -21.52 -10.61
C THR A 385 12.04 -22.86 -11.32
N GLU A 386 12.86 -23.77 -10.78
CA GLU A 386 13.05 -25.11 -11.36
C GLU A 386 11.74 -25.92 -11.34
N HIS A 387 10.90 -25.74 -10.31
CA HIS A 387 9.58 -26.37 -10.24
C HIS A 387 8.57 -25.74 -11.21
N LEU A 388 8.66 -24.44 -11.49
CA LEU A 388 7.81 -23.79 -12.49
C LEU A 388 8.14 -24.30 -13.90
N GLU A 389 9.42 -24.25 -14.28
CA GLU A 389 9.91 -24.63 -15.61
C GLU A 389 9.74 -26.13 -15.91
N ARG A 390 9.75 -26.98 -14.88
CA ARG A 390 9.51 -28.43 -15.02
C ARG A 390 8.05 -28.79 -15.32
N HIS A 391 7.09 -27.94 -14.94
CA HIS A 391 5.65 -28.28 -14.98
C HIS A 391 4.80 -27.36 -15.89
N LEU A 392 5.30 -26.16 -16.21
CA LEU A 392 4.64 -25.18 -17.07
C LEU A 392 5.44 -24.98 -18.36
N GLU A 393 4.74 -24.72 -19.46
CA GLU A 393 5.37 -24.39 -20.74
C GLU A 393 5.59 -22.87 -20.87
N GLU A 394 6.65 -22.49 -21.58
CA GLU A 394 6.92 -21.11 -21.97
C GLU A 394 5.94 -20.67 -23.06
N GLY A 395 5.08 -19.69 -22.75
CA GLY A 395 4.19 -19.05 -23.72
C GLY A 395 2.72 -19.04 -23.30
N PRO A 396 1.82 -18.66 -24.21
CA PRO A 396 0.40 -18.55 -23.90
C PRO A 396 -0.30 -19.91 -23.82
N TYR A 397 -1.11 -20.07 -22.78
CA TYR A 397 -2.17 -21.05 -22.65
C TYR A 397 -3.50 -20.37 -22.97
N ASN A 398 -4.37 -21.02 -23.76
CA ASN A 398 -5.76 -20.60 -23.93
C ASN A 398 -6.70 -21.36 -22.97
N LYS A 399 -7.97 -20.95 -22.88
CA LYS A 399 -8.93 -21.58 -21.94
C LYS A 399 -9.13 -23.06 -22.23
N ALA A 400 -9.11 -23.47 -23.50
CA ALA A 400 -9.21 -24.88 -23.88
C ALA A 400 -8.03 -25.72 -23.35
N LYS A 401 -6.80 -25.22 -23.48
CA LYS A 401 -5.59 -25.87 -22.94
C LYS A 401 -5.63 -25.93 -21.41
N LEU A 402 -5.96 -24.83 -20.74
CA LEU A 402 -6.10 -24.81 -19.28
C LEU A 402 -7.17 -25.79 -18.80
N ALA A 403 -8.34 -25.83 -19.44
CA ALA A 403 -9.42 -26.74 -19.06
C ALA A 403 -9.04 -28.22 -19.26
N ALA A 404 -8.27 -28.54 -20.31
CA ALA A 404 -7.72 -29.89 -20.51
C ALA A 404 -6.66 -30.26 -19.45
N GLU A 405 -5.76 -29.33 -19.13
CA GLU A 405 -4.72 -29.49 -18.11
C GLU A 405 -5.31 -29.65 -16.69
N PHE A 406 -6.34 -28.87 -16.35
CA PHE A 406 -7.03 -28.96 -15.06
C PHE A 406 -8.05 -30.09 -14.99
N GLY A 407 -8.68 -30.48 -16.11
CA GLY A 407 -9.72 -31.52 -16.15
C GLY A 407 -11.05 -31.13 -15.48
N VAL A 408 -11.22 -29.83 -15.17
CA VAL A 408 -12.41 -29.23 -14.53
C VAL A 408 -12.71 -27.87 -15.19
N PRO A 409 -13.93 -27.32 -15.06
CA PRO A 409 -14.24 -25.96 -15.47
C PRO A 409 -13.30 -24.94 -14.80
N LEU A 410 -12.86 -23.92 -15.52
CA LEU A 410 -11.89 -22.95 -14.99
C LEU A 410 -12.50 -22.10 -13.87
N GLU A 411 -13.81 -21.92 -13.89
CA GLU A 411 -14.59 -21.17 -12.92
C GLU A 411 -14.59 -21.83 -11.54
N SER A 412 -14.49 -23.17 -11.45
CA SER A 412 -14.47 -23.86 -10.14
C SER A 412 -13.12 -23.73 -9.43
N LEU A 413 -12.03 -23.43 -10.16
CA LEU A 413 -10.70 -23.20 -9.60
C LEU A 413 -10.64 -22.00 -8.64
N PHE A 414 -11.61 -21.08 -8.74
CA PHE A 414 -11.73 -19.88 -7.91
C PHE A 414 -12.83 -20.01 -6.85
N GLU A 415 -13.28 -21.21 -6.51
CA GLU A 415 -14.23 -21.40 -5.40
C GLU A 415 -13.53 -21.13 -4.06
N GLY A 416 -14.15 -20.27 -3.23
CA GLY A 416 -13.57 -19.81 -1.97
C GLY A 416 -12.45 -18.76 -2.08
N ASP A 417 -11.93 -18.43 -3.26
CA ASP A 417 -10.97 -17.32 -3.42
C ASP A 417 -11.72 -15.97 -3.27
N PRO A 418 -11.32 -15.07 -2.34
CA PRO A 418 -11.92 -13.73 -2.20
C PRO A 418 -11.87 -12.89 -3.49
N LYS A 419 -11.01 -13.26 -4.44
CA LYS A 419 -10.82 -12.59 -5.73
C LYS A 419 -11.63 -13.22 -6.88
N ARG A 420 -12.48 -14.22 -6.59
CA ARG A 420 -13.33 -14.94 -7.57
C ARG A 420 -14.03 -14.01 -8.57
N ALA A 421 -14.73 -12.98 -8.11
CA ALA A 421 -15.51 -12.11 -8.98
C ALA A 421 -14.67 -11.40 -10.05
N GLY A 422 -13.45 -10.97 -9.71
CA GLY A 422 -12.52 -10.39 -10.67
C GLY A 422 -11.94 -11.42 -11.64
N ALA A 423 -11.66 -12.65 -11.17
CA ALA A 423 -11.14 -13.73 -12.00
C ALA A 423 -12.17 -14.26 -13.01
N LEU A 424 -13.46 -14.31 -12.66
CA LEU A 424 -14.53 -14.66 -13.61
C LEU A 424 -14.65 -13.61 -14.72
N LYS A 425 -14.62 -12.31 -14.40
CA LYS A 425 -14.59 -11.23 -15.40
C LYS A 425 -13.35 -11.29 -16.31
N VAL A 426 -12.22 -11.82 -15.83
CA VAL A 426 -11.06 -12.11 -16.68
C VAL A 426 -11.35 -13.28 -17.62
N LEU A 427 -11.91 -14.40 -17.12
CA LEU A 427 -12.28 -15.57 -17.94
C LEU A 427 -13.33 -15.25 -19.01
N GLU A 428 -14.24 -14.32 -18.76
CA GLU A 428 -15.22 -13.82 -19.75
C GLU A 428 -14.53 -13.11 -20.93
N LYS A 429 -13.53 -12.26 -20.65
CA LYS A 429 -12.91 -11.36 -21.63
C LYS A 429 -11.61 -11.85 -22.26
N GLN A 430 -10.88 -12.75 -21.59
CA GLN A 430 -9.55 -13.18 -22.00
C GLN A 430 -9.53 -14.66 -22.43
N ASP A 431 -8.63 -14.99 -23.35
CA ASP A 431 -8.35 -16.37 -23.80
C ASP A 431 -6.84 -16.63 -23.99
N SER A 432 -5.98 -15.82 -23.37
CA SER A 432 -4.53 -15.96 -23.42
C SER A 432 -3.93 -15.65 -22.06
N PHE A 433 -3.19 -16.61 -21.51
CA PHE A 433 -2.62 -16.58 -20.16
C PHE A 433 -1.17 -17.08 -20.22
N ARG A 434 -0.25 -16.48 -19.47
CA ARG A 434 1.17 -16.85 -19.42
C ARG A 434 1.60 -17.30 -18.02
N PRO A 435 1.16 -18.48 -17.52
CA PRO A 435 1.38 -18.88 -16.13
C PRO A 435 2.86 -18.97 -15.74
N LEU A 436 3.72 -19.51 -16.61
CA LEU A 436 5.15 -19.66 -16.33
C LEU A 436 5.82 -18.31 -16.10
N GLN A 437 5.68 -17.38 -17.03
CA GLN A 437 6.36 -16.09 -16.98
C GLN A 437 5.91 -15.27 -15.76
N ARG A 438 4.61 -15.28 -15.43
CA ARG A 438 4.13 -14.57 -14.23
C ARG A 438 4.68 -15.18 -12.94
N ALA A 439 4.75 -16.50 -12.85
CA ALA A 439 5.28 -17.15 -11.67
C ALA A 439 6.81 -17.03 -11.55
N ARG A 440 7.55 -17.06 -12.68
CA ARG A 440 8.99 -16.84 -12.73
C ARG A 440 9.37 -15.42 -12.31
N HIS A 441 8.62 -14.42 -12.77
CA HIS A 441 8.74 -13.06 -12.25
C HIS A 441 8.54 -13.02 -10.72
N VAL A 442 7.42 -13.54 -10.21
CA VAL A 442 7.10 -13.48 -8.77
C VAL A 442 8.16 -14.19 -7.92
N ALA A 443 8.64 -15.36 -8.36
CA ALA A 443 9.70 -16.11 -7.69
C ALA A 443 11.02 -15.33 -7.67
N THR A 444 11.48 -14.82 -8.82
CA THR A 444 12.76 -14.08 -8.89
C THR A 444 12.69 -12.70 -8.24
N GLU A 445 11.55 -12.01 -8.32
CA GLU A 445 11.33 -10.70 -7.68
C GLU A 445 11.30 -10.82 -6.16
N SER A 446 10.67 -11.87 -5.60
CA SER A 446 10.73 -12.12 -4.15
C SER A 446 12.17 -12.41 -3.68
N GLY A 447 12.96 -13.13 -4.49
CA GLY A 447 14.41 -13.27 -4.24
C GLY A 447 15.12 -11.92 -4.20
N ARG A 448 14.89 -11.05 -5.20
CA ARG A 448 15.48 -9.70 -5.26
C ARG A 448 15.08 -8.82 -4.07
N VAL A 449 13.86 -8.94 -3.53
CA VAL A 449 13.46 -8.23 -2.29
C VAL A 449 14.30 -8.68 -1.10
N GLN A 450 14.53 -10.00 -0.94
CA GLN A 450 15.36 -10.54 0.14
C GLN A 450 16.82 -10.06 0.01
N GLU A 451 17.37 -10.09 -1.20
CA GLU A 451 18.72 -9.60 -1.49
C GLU A 451 18.86 -8.09 -1.23
N PHE A 452 17.88 -7.29 -1.63
CA PHE A 452 17.86 -5.84 -1.40
C PHE A 452 17.79 -5.51 0.08
N PHE A 453 16.88 -6.16 0.83
CA PHE A 453 16.78 -6.01 2.28
C PHE A 453 18.10 -6.36 2.97
N MET A 454 18.72 -7.48 2.58
CA MET A 454 20.00 -7.92 3.13
C MET A 454 21.16 -6.95 2.82
N ALA A 455 21.20 -6.39 1.60
CA ALA A 455 22.18 -5.40 1.22
C ALA A 455 21.98 -4.09 1.99
N ALA A 456 20.76 -3.55 2.04
CA ALA A 456 20.44 -2.32 2.77
C ALA A 456 20.76 -2.45 4.27
N ALA A 457 20.29 -3.53 4.92
CA ALA A 457 20.51 -3.79 6.34
C ALA A 457 21.98 -4.06 6.72
N SER A 458 22.86 -4.36 5.75
CA SER A 458 24.31 -4.55 5.99
C SER A 458 25.17 -3.34 5.61
N GLY A 459 24.56 -2.22 5.21
CA GLY A 459 25.28 -1.03 4.76
C GLY A 459 25.90 -1.21 3.37
N GLY A 460 25.23 -2.00 2.51
CA GLY A 460 25.63 -2.21 1.12
C GLY A 460 25.62 -0.93 0.29
N ASP A 461 26.42 -0.93 -0.78
CA ASP A 461 26.56 0.22 -1.67
C ASP A 461 25.36 0.40 -2.62
N VAL A 462 25.28 1.63 -3.17
CA VAL A 462 24.22 2.06 -4.09
C VAL A 462 24.27 1.27 -5.39
N ASP A 463 25.44 0.81 -5.83
CA ASP A 463 25.60 0.01 -7.05
C ASP A 463 24.96 -1.39 -6.91
N THR A 464 25.13 -2.04 -5.75
CA THR A 464 24.49 -3.33 -5.44
C THR A 464 22.97 -3.21 -5.43
N LEU A 465 22.41 -2.19 -4.78
CA LEU A 465 20.96 -1.94 -4.77
C LEU A 465 20.45 -1.57 -6.17
N GLY A 466 21.21 -0.77 -6.92
CA GLY A 466 20.90 -0.38 -8.29
C GLY A 466 20.84 -1.56 -9.26
N ALA A 467 21.77 -2.51 -9.15
CA ALA A 467 21.77 -3.74 -9.94
C ALA A 467 20.50 -4.59 -9.70
N LEU A 468 20.03 -4.69 -8.45
CA LEU A 468 18.79 -5.38 -8.11
C LEU A 468 17.55 -4.67 -8.67
N MET A 469 17.51 -3.33 -8.64
CA MET A 469 16.45 -2.55 -9.27
C MET A 469 16.42 -2.74 -10.79
N ASN A 470 17.58 -2.77 -11.45
CA ASN A 470 17.67 -3.01 -12.89
C ASN A 470 17.17 -4.43 -13.26
N ALA A 471 17.53 -5.45 -12.48
CA ALA A 471 17.04 -6.81 -12.68
C ALA A 471 15.52 -6.95 -12.41
N SER A 472 14.98 -6.17 -11.46
CA SER A 472 13.53 -6.04 -11.27
C SER A 472 12.86 -5.42 -12.51
N GLN A 473 13.41 -4.34 -13.07
CA GLN A 473 12.90 -3.73 -14.31
C GLN A 473 12.92 -4.70 -15.50
N ASP A 474 14.03 -5.39 -15.75
CA ASP A 474 14.11 -6.35 -16.85
C ASP A 474 13.06 -7.47 -16.69
N SER A 475 12.84 -7.95 -15.46
CA SER A 475 11.78 -8.95 -15.18
C SER A 475 10.36 -8.37 -15.28
N CYS A 476 10.13 -7.12 -14.88
CA CYS A 476 8.85 -6.42 -15.08
C CYS A 476 8.53 -6.25 -16.58
N ARG A 477 9.53 -5.89 -17.39
CA ARG A 477 9.38 -5.74 -18.84
C ARG A 477 9.16 -7.08 -19.55
N ASP A 478 10.03 -8.06 -19.31
CA ASP A 478 10.13 -9.25 -20.15
C ASP A 478 9.28 -10.44 -19.64
N ASP A 479 9.28 -10.71 -18.33
CA ASP A 479 8.52 -11.83 -17.75
C ASP A 479 7.11 -11.41 -17.33
N TYR A 480 6.96 -10.25 -16.70
CA TYR A 480 5.64 -9.78 -16.28
C TYR A 480 4.87 -9.02 -17.35
N GLU A 481 5.52 -8.61 -18.45
CA GLU A 481 4.94 -7.76 -19.50
C GLU A 481 4.15 -6.59 -18.86
N CYS A 482 4.80 -5.88 -17.92
CA CYS A 482 4.22 -4.77 -17.17
C CYS A 482 4.92 -3.40 -17.28
N SER A 483 6.03 -3.31 -18.00
CA SER A 483 6.58 -2.01 -18.45
C SER A 483 5.79 -1.44 -19.65
N CYS A 484 6.22 -0.27 -20.15
CA CYS A 484 5.82 0.27 -21.44
C CYS A 484 6.97 1.11 -22.04
N THR A 485 6.91 1.45 -23.33
CA THR A 485 7.99 2.16 -24.04
C THR A 485 8.46 3.43 -23.33
N ALA A 486 7.54 4.23 -22.77
CA ALA A 486 7.90 5.45 -22.07
C ALA A 486 8.60 5.19 -20.71
N LEU A 487 8.22 4.13 -19.99
CA LEU A 487 8.90 3.71 -18.77
C LEU A 487 10.29 3.15 -19.08
N ASP A 488 10.42 2.36 -20.15
CA ASP A 488 11.70 1.81 -20.61
C ASP A 488 12.67 2.92 -21.05
N GLU A 489 12.16 3.95 -21.74
CA GLU A 489 12.92 5.14 -22.14
C GLU A 489 13.37 5.96 -20.92
N VAL A 490 12.47 6.28 -19.97
CA VAL A 490 12.82 6.97 -18.72
C VAL A 490 13.88 6.19 -17.93
N CYS A 491 13.74 4.87 -17.79
CA CYS A 491 14.73 4.05 -17.10
C CYS A 491 16.08 4.04 -17.83
N THR A 492 16.09 4.13 -19.15
CA THR A 492 17.33 4.18 -19.96
C THR A 492 18.02 5.54 -19.79
N ILE A 493 17.29 6.64 -19.97
CA ILE A 493 17.80 8.02 -19.77
C ILE A 493 18.34 8.21 -18.35
N ALA A 494 17.63 7.71 -17.33
CA ALA A 494 18.09 7.80 -15.94
C ALA A 494 19.45 7.10 -15.72
N ARG A 495 19.62 5.90 -16.27
CA ARG A 495 20.88 5.13 -16.18
C ARG A 495 22.01 5.81 -16.96
N GLU A 496 21.73 6.32 -18.17
CA GLU A 496 22.69 7.11 -18.95
C GLU A 496 23.11 8.41 -18.25
N ALA A 497 22.21 9.02 -17.47
CA ALA A 497 22.47 10.19 -16.63
C ALA A 497 23.16 9.87 -15.28
N GLY A 498 23.45 8.60 -14.98
CA GLY A 498 24.22 8.17 -13.80
C GLY A 498 23.42 7.54 -12.67
N ALA A 499 22.14 7.19 -12.86
CA ALA A 499 21.40 6.40 -11.87
C ALA A 499 21.92 4.96 -11.82
N ALA A 500 22.34 4.49 -10.64
CA ALA A 500 22.81 3.11 -10.44
C ALA A 500 21.71 2.07 -10.75
N GLY A 501 20.45 2.40 -10.49
CA GLY A 501 19.30 1.59 -10.82
C GLY A 501 18.09 2.43 -11.21
N ALA A 502 17.30 1.95 -12.18
CA ALA A 502 16.04 2.57 -12.58
C ALA A 502 15.00 1.51 -12.94
N ARG A 503 13.80 1.64 -12.39
CA ARG A 503 12.66 0.74 -12.60
C ARG A 503 11.32 1.49 -12.45
N PRO A 504 10.24 1.04 -13.10
CA PRO A 504 8.90 1.55 -12.87
C PRO A 504 8.42 1.18 -11.47
N ALA A 505 7.54 2.00 -10.89
CA ALA A 505 6.92 1.76 -9.59
C ALA A 505 5.40 1.57 -9.71
N GLY A 506 4.87 0.58 -9.00
CA GLY A 506 3.44 0.32 -8.94
C GLY A 506 2.90 -0.53 -10.09
N GLY A 507 1.60 -0.38 -10.36
CA GLY A 507 0.81 -1.38 -11.07
C GLY A 507 0.99 -1.51 -12.58
N GLY A 508 2.09 -1.00 -13.14
CA GLY A 508 2.51 -1.17 -14.54
C GLY A 508 1.74 -0.36 -15.60
N GLY A 509 2.28 -0.38 -16.83
CA GLY A 509 1.65 0.14 -18.05
C GLY A 509 1.84 1.65 -18.30
N GLY A 510 2.36 2.36 -17.31
CA GLY A 510 2.61 3.79 -17.30
C GLY A 510 2.91 4.26 -15.87
N GLY A 511 2.94 5.56 -15.66
CA GLY A 511 3.26 6.18 -14.38
C GLY A 511 4.74 6.51 -14.21
N GLY A 512 5.30 6.33 -13.00
CA GLY A 512 6.69 6.74 -12.68
C GLY A 512 7.46 5.72 -11.88
#